data_AF-X5H5H4-F1
#
_entry.id   AF-X5H5H4-F1
#
_cell.length_a   1.000
_cell.length_b   1.000
_cell.length_c   1.000
_cell.angle_alpha   90.00
_cell.angle_beta   90.00
_cell.angle_gamma   90.00
#
_symmetry.space_group_name_H-M   'P 1'
#
loop_
_entity.id
_entity.type
_entity.pdbx_description
1 polymer ?
#
loop_
_entity_poly.entity_id
_entity_poly.type
_entity_poly.pdbx_seq_one_letter_code
_entity_poly.pdbx_strand_id
1 'polypeptide(L)'
;MVERAQIYEELCKPFPNSEVVHERGKLFPEIEVRMRKINLSNGESLTVYDTLGQIMKVTVEEGLPKLRKSWIENREDTIHYERKSINIIDHCLTHYNEHKLKSDSFMNSPEKVLTGKNGRRPTQLYYAKKGIITPEMEYAAIRENCGRTNGRVTAEFVRDEIASGRAIIPCNINHPESEPMVIGKNFLVKVNANIGKSSVTSGIKDELYKMLWACKWGADTVMDLSTGENLHNVREWIVRNSLVPVGTVPIYQALEKVKGNVEKLTWEIYRDTLIEQAEQGVDYFTIHAGLLKNYIQLTFDRVTGIVSRGAESSRSG
;
A
#
# COMPACT_ATOMS: atom_id res chain seq x y z
N MET A 1 11.28 -26.12 0.21
CA MET A 1 11.76 -24.83 0.74
C MET A 1 12.23 -24.02 -0.44
N VAL A 2 11.45 -23.03 -0.84
CA VAL A 2 11.80 -22.15 -1.98
C VAL A 2 12.83 -21.13 -1.46
N GLU A 3 14.02 -21.12 -2.05
CA GLU A 3 15.02 -20.09 -1.78
C GLU A 3 14.47 -18.72 -2.20
N ARG A 4 14.86 -17.63 -1.52
CA ARG A 4 14.23 -16.31 -1.68
C ARG A 4 14.23 -15.77 -3.11
N ALA A 5 15.21 -16.17 -3.92
CA ALA A 5 15.30 -15.81 -5.33
C ALA A 5 14.16 -16.39 -6.20
N GLN A 6 13.46 -17.44 -5.74
CA GLN A 6 12.48 -18.19 -6.54
C GLN A 6 11.01 -17.79 -6.29
N ILE A 7 10.70 -16.95 -5.28
CA ILE A 7 9.30 -16.55 -5.00
C ILE A 7 8.71 -15.79 -6.20
N TYR A 8 9.46 -14.85 -6.76
CA TYR A 8 9.04 -14.14 -7.96
C TYR A 8 8.95 -15.07 -9.16
N GLU A 9 9.92 -15.97 -9.37
CA GLU A 9 9.90 -16.92 -10.49
C GLU A 9 8.71 -17.88 -10.44
N GLU A 10 8.25 -18.28 -9.26
CA GLU A 10 7.09 -19.14 -9.09
C GLU A 10 5.79 -18.37 -9.31
N LEU A 11 5.64 -17.21 -8.65
CA LEU A 11 4.37 -16.50 -8.58
C LEU A 11 4.13 -15.58 -9.76
N CYS A 12 5.17 -15.13 -10.46
CA CYS A 12 5.05 -14.17 -11.55
C CYS A 12 5.06 -14.84 -12.92
N LYS A 13 4.84 -16.16 -12.96
CA LYS A 13 4.56 -16.88 -14.21
C LYS A 13 3.32 -16.29 -14.87
N PRO A 14 3.38 -15.96 -16.18
CA PRO A 14 2.23 -15.49 -16.93
C PRO A 14 1.05 -16.44 -16.79
N PHE A 15 -0.16 -15.89 -16.77
CA PHE A 15 -1.36 -16.68 -16.87
C PHE A 15 -1.42 -17.43 -18.21
N PRO A 16 -2.04 -18.62 -18.26
CA PRO A 16 -2.24 -19.34 -19.51
C PRO A 16 -2.88 -18.46 -20.58
N ASN A 17 -2.39 -18.55 -21.82
CA ASN A 17 -2.87 -17.79 -22.98
C ASN A 17 -2.94 -16.27 -22.76
N SER A 18 -2.14 -15.74 -21.84
CA SER A 18 -2.12 -14.33 -21.50
C SER A 18 -0.73 -13.74 -21.69
N GLU A 19 -0.68 -12.48 -22.11
CA GLU A 19 0.53 -11.67 -22.20
C GLU A 19 0.33 -10.35 -21.46
N VAL A 20 1.43 -9.77 -20.96
CA VAL A 20 1.40 -8.43 -20.36
C VAL A 20 1.52 -7.41 -21.49
N VAL A 21 0.60 -6.46 -21.52
CA VAL A 21 0.61 -5.33 -22.46
C VAL A 21 0.71 -4.02 -21.71
N HIS A 22 1.28 -3.01 -22.37
CA HIS A 22 1.47 -1.68 -21.81
C HIS A 22 0.77 -0.67 -22.69
N GLU A 23 0.06 0.27 -22.09
CA GLU A 23 -0.50 1.45 -22.77
C GLU A 23 0.22 2.71 -22.29
N ARG A 24 0.71 3.52 -23.23
CA ARG A 24 1.44 4.76 -22.90
C ARG A 24 0.51 5.91 -22.59
N GLY A 25 0.92 6.74 -21.63
CA GLY A 25 0.29 8.03 -21.35
C GLY A 25 0.31 8.96 -22.55
N LYS A 26 -0.72 9.81 -22.66
CA LYS A 26 -0.84 10.87 -23.67
C LYS A 26 -0.40 12.22 -23.11
N LEU A 27 -0.78 12.52 -21.87
CA LEU A 27 -0.39 13.73 -21.15
C LEU A 27 1.02 13.59 -20.57
N PHE A 28 1.35 12.39 -20.09
CA PHE A 28 2.64 12.03 -19.50
C PHE A 28 3.25 10.84 -20.25
N PRO A 29 4.05 11.07 -21.32
CA PRO A 29 4.58 10.02 -22.19
C PRO A 29 5.50 9.00 -21.50
N GLU A 30 6.01 9.33 -20.31
CA GLU A 30 6.80 8.44 -19.46
C GLU A 30 5.98 7.39 -18.72
N ILE A 31 4.65 7.52 -18.70
CA ILE A 31 3.76 6.54 -18.08
C ILE A 31 3.56 5.35 -19.00
N GLU A 32 3.75 4.15 -18.45
CA GLU A 32 3.36 2.89 -19.09
C GLU A 32 2.44 2.13 -18.15
N VAL A 33 1.16 2.03 -18.52
CA VAL A 33 0.12 1.37 -17.72
C VAL A 33 0.02 -0.10 -18.11
N ARG A 34 0.21 -0.97 -17.12
CA ARG A 34 0.20 -2.42 -17.32
C ARG A 34 -1.21 -2.99 -17.29
N MET A 35 -1.47 -3.89 -18.22
CA MET A 35 -2.71 -4.68 -18.32
C MET A 35 -2.37 -6.09 -18.81
N ARG A 36 -3.34 -6.99 -18.73
CA ARG A 36 -3.21 -8.35 -19.22
C ARG A 36 -4.09 -8.56 -20.44
N LYS A 37 -3.50 -9.03 -21.53
CA LYS A 37 -4.22 -9.38 -22.76
C LYS A 37 -4.35 -10.90 -22.84
N ILE A 38 -5.58 -11.38 -22.98
CA ILE A 38 -5.91 -12.79 -23.11
C ILE A 38 -6.18 -13.07 -24.59
N ASN A 39 -5.44 -14.00 -25.17
CA ASN A 39 -5.61 -14.41 -26.56
C ASN A 39 -6.70 -15.50 -26.66
N LEU A 40 -7.70 -15.27 -27.52
CA LEU A 40 -8.83 -16.16 -27.72
C LEU A 40 -8.61 -17.09 -28.92
N SER A 41 -9.28 -18.24 -28.94
CA SER A 41 -9.13 -19.23 -30.02
C SER A 41 -9.65 -18.75 -31.39
N ASN A 42 -10.49 -17.72 -31.43
CA ASN A 42 -10.99 -17.10 -32.66
C ASN A 42 -10.06 -16.02 -33.25
N GLY A 43 -8.89 -15.80 -32.64
CA GLY A 43 -7.93 -14.77 -33.07
C GLY A 43 -8.20 -13.38 -32.50
N GLU A 44 -9.28 -13.19 -31.74
CA GLU A 44 -9.54 -11.96 -30.99
C GLU A 44 -8.75 -11.96 -29.65
N SER A 45 -8.79 -10.82 -28.96
CA SER A 45 -8.17 -10.70 -27.65
C SER A 45 -8.99 -9.84 -26.70
N LEU A 46 -8.90 -10.14 -25.41
CA LEU A 46 -9.54 -9.39 -24.35
C LEU A 46 -8.47 -8.80 -23.42
N THR A 47 -8.45 -7.49 -23.29
CA THR A 47 -7.61 -6.80 -22.31
C THR A 47 -8.38 -6.67 -20.99
N VAL A 48 -7.74 -7.11 -19.90
CA VAL A 48 -8.27 -7.07 -18.55
C VAL A 48 -7.32 -6.36 -17.61
N TYR A 49 -7.87 -5.90 -16.49
CA TYR A 49 -7.11 -5.31 -15.40
C TYR A 49 -6.11 -6.33 -14.83
N ASP A 50 -4.93 -5.88 -14.41
CA ASP A 50 -3.87 -6.69 -13.82
C ASP A 50 -3.23 -5.94 -12.64
N THR A 51 -3.09 -6.62 -11.51
CA THR A 51 -2.62 -6.10 -10.22
C THR A 51 -1.23 -6.62 -9.82
N LEU A 52 -0.68 -7.58 -10.56
CA LEU A 52 0.66 -8.12 -10.31
C LEU A 52 1.59 -7.91 -11.52
N GLY A 53 1.08 -8.12 -12.73
CA GLY A 53 1.90 -8.12 -13.94
C GLY A 53 2.95 -9.25 -13.95
N GLN A 54 3.81 -9.22 -14.97
CA GLN A 54 5.02 -10.04 -15.02
C GLN A 54 6.11 -9.28 -14.28
N ILE A 55 6.42 -9.72 -13.06
CA ILE A 55 7.50 -9.10 -12.29
C ILE A 55 8.82 -9.33 -13.02
N MET A 56 9.58 -8.24 -13.12
CA MET A 56 10.91 -8.17 -13.71
C MET A 56 11.84 -9.17 -13.03
N LYS A 57 13.01 -9.43 -13.63
CA LYS A 57 14.09 -10.22 -13.01
C LYS A 57 14.73 -9.45 -11.83
N VAL A 58 13.94 -9.12 -10.82
CA VAL A 58 14.36 -8.51 -9.56
C VAL A 58 14.19 -9.54 -8.44
N THR A 59 15.03 -9.43 -7.42
CA THR A 59 14.94 -10.26 -6.22
C THR A 59 14.14 -9.55 -5.13
N VAL A 60 13.56 -10.30 -4.19
CA VAL A 60 12.82 -9.69 -3.07
C VAL A 60 13.74 -8.80 -2.22
N GLU A 61 15.03 -9.11 -2.19
CA GLU A 61 16.09 -8.34 -1.53
C GLU A 61 16.39 -6.99 -2.17
N GLU A 62 16.19 -6.85 -3.48
CA GLU A 62 16.37 -5.59 -4.22
C GLU A 62 15.12 -4.70 -4.15
N GLY A 63 13.94 -5.33 -4.05
CA GLY A 63 12.67 -4.63 -4.07
C GLY A 63 12.23 -4.30 -5.49
N LEU A 64 11.05 -3.69 -5.60
CA LEU A 64 10.49 -3.33 -6.89
C LEU A 64 11.07 -2.01 -7.41
N PRO A 65 11.14 -1.83 -8.75
CA PRO A 65 11.48 -0.55 -9.32
C PRO A 65 10.50 0.55 -8.92
N LYS A 66 11.07 1.73 -8.65
CA LYS A 66 10.36 2.90 -8.13
C LYS A 66 9.69 3.69 -9.25
N LEU A 67 8.66 3.09 -9.85
CA LEU A 67 7.92 3.61 -11.00
C LEU A 67 7.59 5.12 -10.88
N ARG A 68 7.13 5.55 -9.72
CA ARG A 68 6.63 6.93 -9.51
C ARG A 68 7.71 7.92 -9.09
N LYS A 69 8.96 7.50 -8.91
CA LYS A 69 10.03 8.34 -8.33
C LYS A 69 10.19 9.65 -9.09
N SER A 70 10.36 9.58 -10.41
CA SER A 70 10.50 10.78 -11.25
C SER A 70 9.26 11.68 -11.20
N TRP A 71 8.06 11.10 -11.14
CA TRP A 71 6.80 11.87 -11.08
C TRP A 71 6.66 12.65 -9.77
N ILE A 72 7.19 12.11 -8.68
CA ILE A 72 7.20 12.75 -7.36
C ILE A 72 8.28 13.84 -7.34
N GLU A 73 9.49 13.54 -7.82
CA GLU A 73 10.60 14.51 -7.88
C GLU A 73 10.28 15.72 -8.78
N ASN A 74 9.71 15.49 -9.96
CA ASN A 74 9.38 16.54 -10.94
C ASN A 74 8.30 17.52 -10.45
N ARG A 75 7.52 17.19 -9.41
CA ARG A 75 6.54 18.12 -8.83
C ARG A 75 7.16 19.20 -7.95
N GLU A 76 8.41 19.03 -7.54
CA GLU A 76 9.18 19.98 -6.71
C GLU A 76 8.47 20.44 -5.42
N ASP A 77 7.53 19.64 -4.92
CA ASP A 77 6.72 19.94 -3.74
C ASP A 77 6.99 19.00 -2.56
N THR A 78 7.97 18.12 -2.71
CA THR A 78 8.57 17.33 -1.63
C THR A 78 9.99 17.80 -1.33
N ILE A 79 10.44 17.57 -0.10
CA ILE A 79 11.84 17.71 0.33
C ILE A 79 12.26 16.43 1.04
N HIS A 80 13.56 16.20 1.07
CA HIS A 80 14.13 15.16 1.92
C HIS A 80 13.99 15.54 3.39
N TYR A 81 13.45 14.60 4.15
CA TYR A 81 13.36 14.63 5.59
C TYR A 81 14.46 13.76 6.16
N GLU A 82 15.38 14.35 6.92
CA GLU A 82 16.23 13.56 7.79
C GLU A 82 15.35 12.98 8.88
N ARG A 83 15.25 11.65 8.90
CA ARG A 83 14.56 10.93 9.96
C ARG A 83 15.19 11.39 11.27
N LYS A 84 14.47 12.20 12.05
CA LYS A 84 14.80 12.35 13.48
C LYS A 84 14.96 10.93 13.99
N SER A 85 15.97 10.66 14.80
CA SER A 85 16.11 9.39 15.50
C SER A 85 14.85 9.15 16.31
N ILE A 86 13.80 8.66 15.65
CA ILE A 86 12.71 7.95 16.28
C ILE A 86 13.51 6.87 16.99
N ASN A 87 13.46 6.88 18.33
CA ASN A 87 13.75 5.66 19.03
C ASN A 87 12.78 4.69 18.37
N ILE A 88 13.29 3.88 17.42
CA ILE A 88 12.64 2.68 16.98
C ILE A 88 12.71 1.87 18.25
N ILE A 89 11.77 2.14 19.16
CA ILE A 89 11.50 1.33 20.33
C ILE A 89 10.81 0.10 19.73
N ASP A 90 11.55 -0.65 18.92
CA ASP A 90 11.37 -2.07 18.81
C ASP A 90 11.96 -2.62 20.10
N HIS A 91 11.17 -2.53 21.18
CA HIS A 91 11.37 -3.38 22.36
C HIS A 91 11.31 -4.89 21.98
N CYS A 92 11.06 -5.21 20.70
CA CYS A 92 10.92 -6.53 20.12
C CYS A 92 12.20 -7.08 19.44
N LEU A 93 13.30 -6.33 19.38
CA LEU A 93 14.57 -6.87 18.84
C LEU A 93 15.31 -7.80 19.81
N THR A 94 14.88 -7.92 21.07
CA THR A 94 15.68 -8.61 22.09
C THR A 94 15.69 -10.14 22.01
N HIS A 95 14.87 -10.77 21.16
CA HIS A 95 14.77 -12.24 21.11
C HIS A 95 14.83 -12.88 19.71
N TYR A 96 14.99 -12.11 18.63
CA TYR A 96 15.00 -12.69 17.29
C TYR A 96 16.40 -13.16 16.88
N ASN A 97 16.74 -14.40 17.26
CA ASN A 97 18.01 -15.07 16.98
C ASN A 97 17.93 -16.01 15.76
N GLU A 98 17.28 -15.59 14.67
CA GLU A 98 17.37 -16.32 13.40
C GLU A 98 18.39 -15.65 12.48
N HIS A 99 19.61 -16.19 12.54
CA HIS A 99 20.59 -16.20 11.44
C HIS A 99 20.53 -15.00 10.52
N LYS A 100 21.12 -13.87 10.94
CA LYS A 100 21.77 -12.88 10.08
C LYS A 100 21.06 -12.68 8.73
N LEU A 101 19.73 -12.56 8.76
CA LEU A 101 19.00 -11.95 7.69
C LEU A 101 19.62 -10.58 7.61
N LYS A 102 20.21 -10.22 6.47
CA LYS A 102 20.68 -8.87 6.24
C LYS A 102 19.49 -7.94 6.48
N SER A 103 19.32 -7.51 7.73
CA SER A 103 18.57 -6.35 8.16
C SER A 103 19.09 -5.10 7.46
N ASP A 104 20.23 -5.23 6.77
CA ASP A 104 20.98 -4.19 6.13
C ASP A 104 20.51 -3.78 4.72
N SER A 105 19.56 -4.45 4.04
CA SER A 105 19.26 -4.06 2.64
C SER A 105 18.33 -2.84 2.54
N PHE A 106 17.20 -2.82 3.24
CA PHE A 106 16.25 -1.69 3.20
C PHE A 106 16.37 -0.74 4.39
N MET A 107 16.62 -1.25 5.60
CA MET A 107 16.76 -0.37 6.78
C MET A 107 18.02 0.50 6.75
N ASN A 108 19.07 0.05 6.06
CA ASN A 108 20.28 0.86 5.82
C ASN A 108 20.29 1.48 4.42
N SER A 109 19.20 1.37 3.64
CA SER A 109 19.13 2.10 2.38
C SER A 109 19.07 3.60 2.73
N PRO A 110 20.08 4.39 2.32
CA PRO A 110 20.17 5.82 2.63
C PRO A 110 19.14 6.66 1.86
N GLU A 111 18.08 6.03 1.34
CA GLU A 111 17.05 6.73 0.62
C GLU A 111 16.28 7.62 1.58
N LYS A 112 16.49 8.91 1.33
CA LYS A 112 15.97 10.00 2.10
C LYS A 112 14.45 10.02 1.98
N VAL A 113 13.78 9.68 3.07
CA VAL A 113 12.34 9.85 3.29
C VAL A 113 11.90 11.22 2.78
N LEU A 114 10.78 11.26 2.07
CA LEU A 114 10.19 12.49 1.55
C LEU A 114 9.11 13.01 2.50
N THR A 115 9.03 14.33 2.58
CA THR A 115 7.93 15.07 3.21
C THR A 115 7.54 16.26 2.35
N GLY A 116 6.37 16.85 2.60
CA GLY A 116 5.91 18.03 1.87
C GLY A 116 6.80 19.26 2.11
N LYS A 117 7.20 19.93 1.03
CA LYS A 117 8.00 21.17 1.06
C LYS A 117 7.20 22.29 1.72
N ASN A 118 7.80 23.00 2.68
CA ASN A 118 7.20 24.15 3.37
C ASN A 118 5.79 23.85 3.96
N GLY A 119 5.56 22.63 4.45
CA GLY A 119 4.26 22.22 4.99
C GLY A 119 3.16 22.03 3.94
N ARG A 120 3.50 21.99 2.64
CA ARG A 120 2.59 21.56 1.58
C ARG A 120 2.12 20.13 1.83
N ARG A 121 0.91 19.82 1.34
CA ARG A 121 0.29 18.50 1.46
C ARG A 121 0.21 17.89 0.05
N PRO A 122 1.24 17.16 -0.42
CA PRO A 122 1.30 16.60 -1.78
C PRO A 122 0.30 15.44 -1.92
N THR A 123 -0.99 15.77 -1.91
CA THR A 123 -2.10 14.82 -1.94
C THR A 123 -2.83 14.96 -3.27
N GLN A 124 -3.36 13.86 -3.78
CA GLN A 124 -4.16 13.86 -5.01
C GLN A 124 -5.38 14.79 -4.89
N LEU A 125 -5.99 14.87 -3.71
CA LEU A 125 -7.07 15.82 -3.41
C LEU A 125 -6.63 17.28 -3.56
N TYR A 126 -5.42 17.64 -3.10
CA TYR A 126 -4.89 18.98 -3.24
C TYR A 126 -4.73 19.37 -4.71
N TYR A 127 -4.08 18.51 -5.52
CA TYR A 127 -3.88 18.78 -6.95
C TYR A 127 -5.22 18.85 -7.68
N ALA A 128 -6.14 17.92 -7.41
CA ALA A 128 -7.45 17.89 -8.03
C ALA A 128 -8.26 19.17 -7.77
N LYS A 129 -8.30 19.66 -6.53
CA LYS A 129 -8.96 20.93 -6.18
C LYS A 129 -8.31 22.16 -6.80
N LYS A 130 -7.06 22.06 -7.23
CA LYS A 130 -6.35 23.10 -7.98
C LYS A 130 -6.52 22.97 -9.50
N GLY A 131 -7.31 22.00 -9.97
CA GLY A 131 -7.52 21.75 -11.39
C GLY A 131 -6.36 21.01 -12.06
N ILE A 132 -5.35 20.59 -11.30
CA ILE A 132 -4.14 19.94 -11.80
C ILE A 132 -4.41 18.45 -12.01
N ILE A 133 -4.07 17.96 -13.20
CA ILE A 133 -4.03 16.53 -13.52
C ILE A 133 -2.62 16.03 -13.25
N THR A 134 -2.49 14.97 -12.45
CA THR A 134 -1.21 14.35 -12.12
C THR A 134 -0.93 13.10 -12.98
N PRO A 135 0.33 12.63 -13.05
CA PRO A 135 0.64 11.33 -13.63
C PRO A 135 -0.22 10.20 -13.06
N GLU A 136 -0.50 10.19 -11.75
CA GLU A 136 -1.34 9.14 -11.16
C GLU A 136 -2.79 9.18 -11.65
N MET A 137 -3.34 10.37 -11.93
CA MET A 137 -4.71 10.50 -12.44
C MET A 137 -4.81 9.98 -13.87
N GLU A 138 -3.82 10.27 -14.74
CA GLU A 138 -3.79 9.68 -16.09
C GLU A 138 -3.56 8.17 -16.04
N TYR A 139 -2.62 7.71 -15.20
CA TYR A 139 -2.36 6.29 -15.01
C TYR A 139 -3.65 5.53 -14.65
N ALA A 140 -4.38 6.01 -13.64
CA ALA A 140 -5.62 5.40 -13.21
C ALA A 140 -6.70 5.45 -14.32
N ALA A 141 -6.80 6.56 -15.06
CA ALA A 141 -7.76 6.68 -16.15
C ALA A 141 -7.54 5.64 -17.27
N ILE A 142 -6.29 5.47 -17.69
CA ILE A 142 -5.92 4.45 -18.70
C ILE A 142 -6.24 3.05 -18.16
N ARG A 143 -5.85 2.78 -16.91
CA ARG A 143 -6.05 1.47 -16.27
C ARG A 143 -7.52 1.07 -16.17
N GLU A 144 -8.41 2.02 -15.86
CA GLU A 144 -9.87 1.80 -15.78
C GLU A 144 -10.51 1.49 -17.14
N ASN A 145 -9.92 1.97 -18.23
CA ASN A 145 -10.45 1.71 -19.56
C ASN A 145 -10.10 0.31 -20.09
N CYS A 146 -9.09 -0.36 -19.53
CA CYS A 146 -8.64 -1.70 -19.92
C CYS A 146 -8.41 -1.84 -21.44
N GLY A 147 -7.73 -0.87 -22.07
CA GLY A 147 -7.42 -0.90 -23.51
C GLY A 147 -8.60 -0.63 -24.45
N ARG A 148 -9.76 -0.18 -23.94
CA ARG A 148 -10.91 0.18 -24.79
C ARG A 148 -10.66 1.51 -25.51
N THR A 149 -10.75 1.49 -26.83
CA THR A 149 -10.54 2.67 -27.72
C THR A 149 -11.55 3.81 -27.49
N ASN A 150 -12.76 3.50 -27.03
CA ASN A 150 -13.79 4.47 -26.63
C ASN A 150 -13.98 4.49 -25.10
N GLY A 151 -12.88 4.42 -24.35
CA GLY A 151 -12.86 4.52 -22.90
C GLY A 151 -13.61 5.75 -22.39
N ARG A 152 -14.40 5.57 -21.33
CA ARG A 152 -15.22 6.65 -20.73
C ARG A 152 -14.49 7.42 -19.63
N VAL A 153 -13.40 6.85 -19.10
CA VAL A 153 -12.67 7.42 -17.99
C VAL A 153 -11.51 8.25 -18.54
N THR A 154 -11.59 9.57 -18.42
CA THR A 154 -10.47 10.47 -18.75
C THR A 154 -9.74 10.92 -17.50
N ALA A 155 -8.53 11.48 -17.66
CA ALA A 155 -7.76 12.01 -16.53
C ALA A 155 -8.49 13.20 -15.86
N GLU A 156 -9.22 14.01 -16.64
CA GLU A 156 -10.10 15.07 -16.14
C GLU A 156 -11.24 14.50 -15.30
N PHE A 157 -11.87 13.42 -15.74
CA PHE A 157 -12.94 12.77 -14.98
C PHE A 157 -12.43 12.22 -13.64
N VAL A 158 -11.26 11.56 -13.64
CA VAL A 158 -10.60 11.09 -12.41
C VAL A 158 -10.32 12.27 -11.47
N ARG A 159 -9.76 13.37 -12.00
CA ARG A 159 -9.51 14.60 -11.24
C ARG A 159 -10.81 15.14 -10.62
N ASP A 160 -11.90 15.21 -11.36
CA ASP A 160 -13.16 15.79 -10.89
C ASP A 160 -13.82 14.93 -9.80
N GLU A 161 -13.76 13.60 -9.93
CA GLU A 161 -14.21 12.66 -8.90
C GLU A 161 -13.37 12.79 -7.61
N ILE A 162 -12.06 13.00 -7.73
CA ILE A 162 -11.17 13.24 -6.58
C ILE A 162 -11.46 14.62 -5.95
N ALA A 163 -11.57 15.68 -6.76
CA ALA A 163 -11.80 17.05 -6.28
C ALA A 163 -13.12 17.16 -5.48
N SER A 164 -14.13 16.40 -5.91
CA SER A 164 -15.44 16.30 -5.26
C SER A 164 -15.48 15.33 -4.07
N GLY A 165 -14.39 14.62 -3.78
CA GLY A 165 -14.29 13.67 -2.68
C GLY A 165 -15.05 12.36 -2.88
N ARG A 166 -15.41 12.03 -4.13
CA ARG A 166 -16.10 10.77 -4.48
C ARG A 166 -15.15 9.64 -4.88
N ALA A 167 -13.89 9.97 -5.13
CA ALA A 167 -12.84 9.01 -5.41
C ALA A 167 -11.52 9.40 -4.76
N ILE A 168 -10.64 8.42 -4.60
CA ILE A 168 -9.28 8.58 -4.06
C ILE A 168 -8.28 7.76 -4.89
N ILE A 169 -7.03 8.20 -4.88
CA ILE A 169 -5.87 7.41 -5.33
C ILE A 169 -4.91 7.32 -4.12
N PRO A 170 -4.84 6.17 -3.44
CA PRO A 170 -3.93 5.96 -2.32
C PRO A 170 -2.51 5.72 -2.85
N CYS A 171 -1.63 6.73 -2.73
CA CYS A 171 -0.30 6.70 -3.32
C CYS A 171 0.70 7.55 -2.52
N ASN A 172 1.12 7.08 -1.35
CA ASN A 172 2.07 7.78 -0.49
C ASN A 172 3.36 8.13 -1.27
N ILE A 173 3.89 9.33 -1.09
CA ILE A 173 5.14 9.79 -1.72
C ILE A 173 6.35 8.89 -1.39
N ASN A 174 6.30 8.16 -0.27
CA ASN A 174 7.34 7.20 0.14
C ASN A 174 7.08 5.76 -0.34
N HIS A 175 6.10 5.53 -1.22
CA HIS A 175 5.84 4.22 -1.84
C HIS A 175 5.93 4.27 -3.38
N PRO A 176 7.04 4.75 -3.95
CA PRO A 176 7.15 4.98 -5.39
C PRO A 176 7.08 3.69 -6.23
N GLU A 177 7.16 2.52 -5.59
CA GLU A 177 6.97 1.20 -6.21
C GLU A 177 5.51 0.93 -6.64
N SER A 178 4.54 1.55 -5.94
CA SER A 178 3.11 1.29 -6.17
C SER A 178 2.63 1.81 -7.53
N GLU A 179 1.89 0.99 -8.26
CA GLU A 179 1.13 1.41 -9.42
C GLU A 179 -0.16 2.13 -9.02
N PRO A 180 -0.43 3.34 -9.54
CA PRO A 180 -1.66 4.04 -9.23
C PRO A 180 -2.93 3.26 -9.60
N MET A 181 -3.93 3.40 -8.75
CA MET A 181 -5.27 2.88 -8.97
C MET A 181 -6.28 3.80 -8.28
N VAL A 182 -7.51 3.84 -8.79
CA VAL A 182 -8.57 4.72 -8.29
C VAL A 182 -9.68 3.92 -7.60
N ILE A 183 -10.08 4.39 -6.43
CA ILE A 183 -11.19 3.83 -5.65
C ILE A 183 -12.31 4.86 -5.61
N GLY A 184 -13.48 4.51 -6.16
CA GLY A 184 -14.67 5.35 -6.17
C GLY A 184 -15.84 4.67 -6.86
N LYS A 185 -17.05 5.20 -6.63
CA LYS A 185 -18.31 4.57 -7.10
C LYS A 185 -18.41 4.45 -8.63
N ASN A 186 -17.79 5.37 -9.36
CA ASN A 186 -17.89 5.46 -10.82
C ASN A 186 -16.77 4.70 -11.55
N PHE A 187 -16.00 3.89 -10.83
CA PHE A 187 -14.87 3.10 -11.32
C PHE A 187 -15.14 1.60 -11.13
N LEU A 188 -14.26 0.74 -11.64
CA LEU A 188 -14.31 -0.69 -11.35
C LEU A 188 -14.31 -0.94 -9.83
N VAL A 189 -15.10 -1.92 -9.37
CA VAL A 189 -15.08 -2.32 -7.97
C VAL A 189 -13.69 -2.88 -7.64
N LYS A 190 -13.11 -2.43 -6.52
CA LYS A 190 -11.78 -2.84 -6.07
C LYS A 190 -11.88 -3.79 -4.87
N VAL A 191 -10.96 -4.74 -4.78
CA VAL A 191 -10.91 -5.77 -3.74
C VAL A 191 -9.63 -5.64 -2.93
N ASN A 192 -9.75 -5.70 -1.60
CA ASN A 192 -8.61 -5.74 -0.68
C ASN A 192 -8.34 -7.17 -0.19
N ALA A 193 -7.07 -7.54 -0.07
CA ALA A 193 -6.66 -8.75 0.63
C ALA A 193 -5.95 -8.42 1.95
N ASN A 194 -6.43 -9.01 3.05
CA ASN A 194 -5.76 -8.89 4.35
C ASN A 194 -4.66 -9.96 4.44
N ILE A 195 -3.44 -9.50 4.72
CA ILE A 195 -2.31 -10.35 5.09
C ILE A 195 -1.87 -9.99 6.51
N GLY A 196 -0.85 -10.66 7.03
CA GLY A 196 -0.30 -10.32 8.32
C GLY A 196 0.21 -11.53 9.08
N LYS A 197 1.34 -11.33 9.74
CA LYS A 197 1.91 -12.25 10.71
C LYS A 197 1.08 -12.27 11.98
N SER A 198 0.98 -13.44 12.61
CA SER A 198 0.46 -13.58 13.98
C SER A 198 1.60 -13.86 14.96
N SER A 199 1.35 -13.71 16.26
CA SER A 199 2.33 -14.06 17.30
C SER A 199 2.71 -15.55 17.32
N VAL A 200 1.97 -16.41 16.62
CA VAL A 200 2.10 -17.88 16.67
C VAL A 200 2.72 -18.45 15.39
N THR A 201 2.61 -17.76 14.25
CA THR A 201 3.03 -18.27 12.93
C THR A 201 3.42 -17.14 11.96
N SER A 202 4.22 -17.51 10.96
CA SER A 202 4.60 -16.73 9.77
C SER A 202 5.87 -15.89 9.89
N GLY A 203 6.80 -16.08 8.95
CA GLY A 203 7.98 -15.24 8.76
C GLY A 203 7.80 -14.23 7.62
N ILE A 204 8.80 -13.36 7.40
CA ILE A 204 8.79 -12.37 6.30
C ILE A 204 8.50 -13.03 4.93
N LYS A 205 9.08 -14.20 4.67
CA LYS A 205 8.89 -14.93 3.41
C LYS A 205 7.43 -15.30 3.16
N ASP A 206 6.74 -15.77 4.19
CA ASP A 206 5.36 -16.22 4.11
C ASP A 206 4.43 -15.03 3.86
N GLU A 207 4.68 -13.88 4.49
CA GLU A 207 3.91 -12.65 4.26
C GLU A 207 4.11 -12.10 2.84
N LEU A 208 5.34 -12.11 2.33
CA LEU A 208 5.61 -11.75 0.93
C LEU A 208 4.91 -12.71 -0.04
N TYR A 209 4.94 -14.02 0.24
CA TYR A 209 4.25 -15.00 -0.59
C TYR A 209 2.74 -14.74 -0.60
N LYS A 210 2.11 -14.54 0.57
CA LYS A 210 0.67 -14.22 0.68
C LYS A 210 0.30 -12.97 -0.10
N MET A 211 1.11 -11.91 0.03
CA MET A 211 0.90 -10.65 -0.69
C MET A 211 0.94 -10.86 -2.20
N LEU A 212 2.03 -11.43 -2.71
CA LEU A 212 2.20 -11.66 -4.15
C LEU A 212 1.15 -12.62 -4.70
N TRP A 213 0.76 -13.63 -3.93
CA TRP A 213 -0.33 -14.54 -4.27
C TRP A 213 -1.67 -13.81 -4.37
N ALA A 214 -2.00 -12.96 -3.40
CA ALA A 214 -3.23 -12.17 -3.42
C ALA A 214 -3.26 -11.23 -4.64
N CYS A 215 -2.17 -10.48 -4.88
CA CYS A 215 -2.05 -9.60 -6.04
C CYS A 215 -2.12 -10.37 -7.36
N LYS A 216 -1.54 -11.58 -7.44
CA LYS A 216 -1.68 -12.46 -8.62
C LYS A 216 -3.15 -12.67 -8.97
N TRP A 217 -3.97 -12.95 -7.98
CA TRP A 217 -5.38 -13.30 -8.16
C TRP A 217 -6.33 -12.10 -8.18
N GLY A 218 -5.81 -10.88 -8.26
CA GLY A 218 -6.63 -9.68 -8.45
C GLY A 218 -6.87 -8.84 -7.20
N ALA A 219 -6.09 -9.01 -6.13
CA ALA A 219 -6.14 -8.06 -5.02
C ALA A 219 -5.62 -6.69 -5.49
N ASP A 220 -6.50 -5.70 -5.44
CA ASP A 220 -6.24 -4.33 -5.88
C ASP A 220 -5.51 -3.49 -4.84
N THR A 221 -5.62 -3.89 -3.57
CA THR A 221 -4.90 -3.35 -2.43
C THR A 221 -4.62 -4.48 -1.45
N VAL A 222 -3.64 -4.29 -0.58
CA VAL A 222 -3.39 -5.21 0.53
C VAL A 222 -3.37 -4.45 1.84
N MET A 223 -3.76 -5.11 2.92
CA MET A 223 -3.56 -4.59 4.27
C MET A 223 -2.64 -5.48 5.07
N ASP A 224 -1.59 -4.89 5.63
CA ASP A 224 -0.76 -5.54 6.64
C ASP A 224 -1.44 -5.40 8.01
N LEU A 225 -2.04 -6.50 8.46
CA LEU A 225 -2.68 -6.62 9.78
C LEU A 225 -1.81 -7.42 10.76
N SER A 226 -0.49 -7.44 10.54
CA SER A 226 0.46 -8.13 11.41
C SER A 226 0.35 -7.66 12.86
N THR A 227 0.50 -8.60 13.80
CA THR A 227 0.54 -8.36 15.25
C THR A 227 1.68 -9.14 15.91
N GLY A 228 2.08 -8.75 17.12
CA GLY A 228 3.26 -9.28 17.80
C GLY A 228 4.56 -8.58 17.40
N GLU A 229 5.68 -9.32 17.42
CA GLU A 229 7.02 -8.76 17.28
C GLU A 229 7.45 -8.52 15.83
N ASN A 230 8.35 -7.55 15.64
CA ASN A 230 9.06 -7.25 14.38
C ASN A 230 8.16 -6.66 13.26
N LEU A 231 7.09 -5.95 13.63
CA LEU A 231 6.10 -5.43 12.68
C LEU A 231 6.68 -4.40 11.70
N HIS A 232 7.57 -3.53 12.19
CA HIS A 232 8.20 -2.50 11.37
C HIS A 232 8.94 -3.13 10.19
N ASN A 233 9.79 -4.12 10.48
CA ASN A 233 10.62 -4.77 9.49
C ASN A 233 9.80 -5.58 8.50
N VAL A 234 8.85 -6.38 8.97
CA VAL A 234 7.96 -7.15 8.08
C VAL A 234 7.26 -6.21 7.08
N ARG A 235 6.73 -5.09 7.58
CA ARG A 235 6.06 -4.10 6.74
C ARG A 235 6.99 -3.41 5.75
N GLU A 236 8.24 -3.13 6.13
CA GLU A 236 9.22 -2.56 5.20
C GLU A 236 9.41 -3.47 3.98
N TRP A 237 9.56 -4.78 4.21
CA TRP A 237 9.64 -5.77 3.12
C TRP A 237 8.38 -5.79 2.27
N ILE A 238 7.20 -5.74 2.89
CA ILE A 238 5.90 -5.70 2.18
C ILE A 238 5.83 -4.47 1.27
N VAL A 239 6.07 -3.26 1.81
CA VAL A 239 5.94 -2.02 1.03
C VAL A 239 6.94 -1.97 -0.12
N ARG A 240 8.23 -2.31 0.11
CA ARG A 240 9.25 -2.31 -0.95
C ARG A 240 9.00 -3.35 -2.05
N ASN A 241 8.15 -4.34 -1.80
CA ASN A 241 7.81 -5.41 -2.74
C ASN A 241 6.33 -5.40 -3.18
N SER A 242 5.58 -4.33 -2.90
CA SER A 242 4.18 -4.20 -3.31
C SER A 242 4.03 -3.29 -4.54
N LEU A 243 3.35 -3.79 -5.58
CA LEU A 243 2.87 -2.97 -6.69
C LEU A 243 1.53 -2.31 -6.40
N VAL A 244 0.82 -2.77 -5.37
CA VAL A 244 -0.51 -2.27 -5.01
C VAL A 244 -0.44 -1.43 -3.74
N PRO A 245 -1.40 -0.51 -3.51
CA PRO A 245 -1.45 0.26 -2.28
C PRO A 245 -1.51 -0.64 -1.03
N VAL A 246 -0.70 -0.29 -0.02
CA VAL A 246 -0.61 -0.99 1.26
C VAL A 246 -1.33 -0.18 2.33
N GLY A 247 -2.30 -0.81 3.00
CA GLY A 247 -2.98 -0.24 4.16
C GLY A 247 -2.56 -0.88 5.48
N THR A 248 -2.81 -0.16 6.57
CA THR A 248 -2.60 -0.69 7.93
C THR A 248 -3.69 -0.25 8.90
N VAL A 249 -3.65 -0.83 10.10
CA VAL A 249 -4.41 -0.38 11.27
C VAL A 249 -3.39 0.09 12.32
N PRO A 250 -3.01 1.38 12.36
CA PRO A 250 -1.89 1.85 13.18
C PRO A 250 -2.00 1.54 14.68
N ILE A 251 -3.24 1.39 15.18
CA ILE A 251 -3.46 1.09 16.60
C ILE A 251 -2.90 -0.28 17.01
N TYR A 252 -2.77 -1.23 16.07
CA TYR A 252 -2.19 -2.55 16.37
C TYR A 252 -0.72 -2.41 16.76
N GLN A 253 0.08 -1.68 15.98
CA GLN A 253 1.47 -1.45 16.33
C GLN A 253 1.62 -0.54 17.57
N ALA A 254 0.77 0.48 17.72
CA ALA A 254 0.79 1.32 18.91
C ALA A 254 0.54 0.49 20.19
N LEU A 255 -0.35 -0.50 20.13
CA LEU A 255 -0.65 -1.41 21.23
C LEU A 255 0.53 -2.33 21.56
N GLU A 256 1.27 -2.81 20.56
CA GLU A 256 2.51 -3.58 20.78
C GLU A 256 3.59 -2.75 21.48
N LYS A 257 3.74 -1.45 21.13
CA LYS A 257 4.69 -0.54 21.80
C LYS A 257 4.42 -0.40 23.30
N VAL A 258 3.19 -0.61 23.74
CA VAL A 258 2.78 -0.61 25.16
C VAL A 258 2.55 -2.03 25.71
N LYS A 259 3.04 -3.06 25.02
CA LYS A 259 2.95 -4.48 25.42
C LYS A 259 1.51 -4.93 25.70
N GLY A 260 0.56 -4.50 24.88
CA GLY A 260 -0.85 -4.85 25.03
C GLY A 260 -1.61 -4.06 26.10
N ASN A 261 -0.96 -3.18 26.86
CA ASN A 261 -1.63 -2.39 27.89
C ASN A 261 -2.30 -1.14 27.29
N VAL A 262 -3.61 -1.25 27.04
CA VAL A 262 -4.42 -0.18 26.43
C VAL A 262 -4.41 1.12 27.24
N GLU A 263 -4.36 1.06 28.57
CA GLU A 263 -4.34 2.27 29.44
C GLU A 263 -3.07 3.10 29.27
N LYS A 264 -2.00 2.50 28.73
CA LYS A 264 -0.74 3.18 28.44
C LYS A 264 -0.70 3.80 27.04
N LEU A 265 -1.73 3.61 26.21
CA LEU A 265 -1.80 4.26 24.92
C LEU A 265 -2.00 5.76 25.10
N THR A 266 -1.12 6.54 24.47
CA THR A 266 -1.24 8.00 24.42
C THR A 266 -1.21 8.49 22.98
N TRP A 267 -1.59 9.75 22.79
CA TRP A 267 -1.48 10.41 21.49
C TRP A 267 -0.05 10.39 20.96
N GLU A 268 0.96 10.57 21.81
CA GLU A 268 2.36 10.61 21.41
C GLU A 268 2.79 9.27 20.78
N ILE A 269 2.44 8.15 21.43
CA ILE A 269 2.73 6.81 20.91
C ILE A 269 2.02 6.56 19.58
N TYR A 270 0.76 6.98 19.48
CA TYR A 270 -0.02 6.82 18.25
C TYR A 270 0.53 7.71 17.12
N ARG A 271 0.82 8.97 17.40
CA ARG A 271 1.43 9.94 16.47
C ARG A 271 2.75 9.41 15.93
N ASP A 272 3.64 8.93 16.80
CA ASP A 272 4.94 8.43 16.39
C ASP A 272 4.78 7.17 15.52
N THR A 273 3.77 6.34 15.79
CA THR A 273 3.41 5.19 14.94
C THR A 273 2.86 5.60 13.57
N LEU A 274 2.05 6.65 13.50
CA LEU A 274 1.56 7.20 12.23
C LEU A 274 2.71 7.76 11.38
N ILE A 275 3.62 8.53 11.99
CA ILE A 275 4.79 9.09 11.32
C ILE A 275 5.65 7.96 10.79
N GLU A 276 6.01 6.99 11.63
CA GLU A 276 6.83 5.84 11.26
C GLU A 276 6.28 5.12 10.02
N GLN A 277 4.98 4.80 10.02
CA GLN A 277 4.33 4.11 8.89
C GLN A 277 4.20 4.99 7.64
N ALA A 278 3.96 6.29 7.79
CA ALA A 278 3.89 7.22 6.66
C ALA A 278 5.26 7.39 5.98
N GLU A 279 6.35 7.37 6.75
CA GLU A 279 7.72 7.40 6.24
C GLU A 279 8.10 6.11 5.52
N GLN A 280 7.59 4.94 5.95
CA GLN A 280 7.80 3.67 5.24
C GLN A 280 7.09 3.63 3.88
N GLY A 281 5.97 4.34 3.74
CA GLY A 281 5.18 4.35 2.51
C GLY A 281 3.79 3.72 2.62
N VAL A 282 3.23 3.53 3.83
CA VAL A 282 1.84 3.09 3.95
C VAL A 282 0.91 4.10 3.26
N ASP A 283 0.03 3.62 2.37
CA ASP A 283 -0.80 4.47 1.51
C ASP A 283 -2.10 4.94 2.17
N TYR A 284 -2.64 4.13 3.09
CA TYR A 284 -3.85 4.48 3.81
C TYR A 284 -3.90 3.85 5.21
N PHE A 285 -4.57 4.57 6.12
CA PHE A 285 -4.74 4.14 7.51
C PHE A 285 -6.21 3.89 7.82
N THR A 286 -6.50 2.74 8.40
CA THR A 286 -7.79 2.50 9.06
C THR A 286 -7.71 3.04 10.49
N ILE A 287 -8.40 4.16 10.73
CA ILE A 287 -8.43 4.86 12.02
C ILE A 287 -9.86 4.84 12.57
N HIS A 288 -10.02 4.28 13.78
CA HIS A 288 -11.31 4.07 14.42
C HIS A 288 -11.80 5.32 15.19
N ALA A 289 -11.65 6.52 14.61
CA ALA A 289 -12.01 7.78 15.27
C ALA A 289 -13.53 7.97 15.48
N GLY A 290 -14.36 7.10 14.90
CA GLY A 290 -15.81 7.10 15.07
C GLY A 290 -16.31 6.40 16.35
N LEU A 291 -15.45 5.65 17.06
CA LEU A 291 -15.82 5.03 18.33
C LEU A 291 -15.72 6.07 19.45
N LEU A 292 -16.78 6.84 19.63
CA LEU A 292 -16.88 7.82 20.70
C LEU A 292 -17.33 7.16 22.00
N LYS A 293 -16.89 7.70 23.15
CA LYS A 293 -17.25 7.22 24.50
C LYS A 293 -18.77 7.01 24.66
N ASN A 294 -19.57 7.97 24.18
CA ASN A 294 -21.03 7.94 24.28
C ASN A 294 -21.68 6.84 23.43
N TYR A 295 -20.96 6.24 22.48
CA TYR A 295 -21.48 5.15 21.65
C TYR A 295 -21.23 3.77 22.22
N ILE A 296 -20.34 3.63 23.22
CA ILE A 296 -20.01 2.33 23.83
C ILE A 296 -21.27 1.68 24.43
N GLN A 297 -22.11 2.47 25.10
CA GLN A 297 -23.35 1.97 25.73
C GLN A 297 -24.34 1.37 24.72
N LEU A 298 -24.38 1.88 23.48
CA LEU A 298 -25.24 1.36 22.41
C LEU A 298 -24.89 -0.06 21.96
N THR A 299 -23.75 -0.59 22.43
CA THR A 299 -23.25 -1.91 22.05
C THR A 299 -23.55 -3.00 23.09
N PHE A 300 -24.07 -2.65 24.28
CA PHE A 300 -24.22 -3.59 25.40
C PHE A 300 -25.23 -4.70 25.15
N ASP A 301 -26.33 -4.39 24.44
CA ASP A 301 -27.39 -5.36 24.14
C ASP A 301 -27.14 -6.14 22.83
N ARG A 302 -25.98 -5.94 22.18
CA ARG A 302 -25.63 -6.70 20.98
C ARG A 302 -25.22 -8.11 21.36
N VAL A 303 -25.81 -9.10 20.69
CA VAL A 303 -25.47 -10.53 20.85
C VAL A 303 -23.96 -10.80 20.71
N THR A 304 -23.28 -10.11 19.79
CA THR A 304 -21.85 -10.31 19.50
C THR A 304 -20.97 -9.12 19.90
N GLY A 305 -21.51 -8.13 20.61
CA GLY A 305 -20.76 -6.96 21.08
C GLY A 305 -20.06 -6.15 19.97
N ILE A 306 -18.79 -5.80 20.20
CA ILE A 306 -17.91 -5.09 19.26
C ILE A 306 -16.94 -6.11 18.66
N VAL A 307 -17.12 -6.43 17.38
CA VAL A 307 -16.30 -7.43 16.66
C VAL A 307 -15.10 -6.84 15.91
N SER A 308 -14.99 -5.51 15.83
CA SER A 308 -13.81 -4.86 15.28
C SER A 308 -12.70 -4.84 16.31
N ARG A 309 -11.61 -5.55 16.05
CA ARG A 309 -10.44 -5.60 16.92
C ARG A 309 -9.86 -4.21 17.18
N GLY A 310 -9.77 -3.35 16.16
CA GLY A 310 -9.27 -1.99 16.33
C GLY A 310 -10.19 -1.11 17.20
N ALA A 311 -11.51 -1.31 17.10
CA ALA A 311 -12.48 -0.64 17.98
C ALA A 311 -12.39 -1.18 19.42
N GLU A 312 -12.26 -2.49 19.61
CA GLU A 312 -12.08 -3.11 20.92
C GLU A 312 -10.82 -2.61 21.62
N SER A 313 -9.68 -2.54 20.91
CA SER A 313 -8.42 -1.97 21.44
C SER A 313 -8.51 -0.49 21.81
N SER A 314 -9.57 0.21 21.41
CA SER A 314 -9.80 1.63 21.71
C SER A 314 -10.79 1.86 22.87
N ARG A 315 -11.32 0.78 23.47
CA ARG A 315 -12.41 0.84 24.48
C ARG A 315 -11.94 1.19 25.89
N SER A 316 -10.66 1.01 26.22
CA SER A 316 -10.19 1.00 27.62
C SER A 316 -9.67 2.35 28.15
N GLY A 317 -10.15 3.48 27.59
CA GLY A 317 -9.81 4.84 28.02
C GLY A 317 -11.00 5.60 28.62
#